data_AF-A0A0F9GJJ3-F1
#
_entry.id   AF-A0A0F9GJJ3-F1
#
_cell.length_a   1.000
_cell.length_b   1.000
_cell.length_c   1.000
_cell.angle_alpha   90.00
_cell.angle_beta   90.00
_cell.angle_gamma   90.00
#
_symmetry.space_group_name_H-M   'P 1'
#
loop_
_entity.id
_entity.type
_entity.pdbx_description
1 polymer ?
#
loop_
_entity_poly.entity_id
_entity_poly.type
_entity_poly.pdbx_seq_one_letter_code
_entity_poly.pdbx_strand_id
1 'polypeptide(L)'
;LTDKPKDPINEPEFKKFVLYWVIILLIAVIWEIIENTLLYMVDLKDKLDGAANIITDITIWGIGGCVGWYMTDLMFLSDKYLRAYYIYGFMSLTMGVLILIVFGFITTLP
;
A
#
# COMPACT_ATOMS: atom_id res chain seq x y z
N LEU A 1 7.14 -41.61 -19.07
CA LEU A 1 6.72 -40.99 -17.79
C LEU A 1 7.71 -39.91 -17.39
N THR A 2 7.78 -38.84 -18.18
CA THR A 2 8.50 -37.61 -17.80
C THR A 2 7.58 -36.44 -18.12
N ASP A 3 6.35 -36.53 -17.61
CA ASP A 3 5.53 -35.35 -17.41
C ASP A 3 6.13 -34.63 -16.22
N LYS A 4 6.90 -33.56 -16.51
CA LYS A 4 7.11 -32.52 -15.52
C LYS A 4 5.72 -32.09 -15.05
N PRO A 5 5.45 -31.96 -13.74
CA PRO A 5 4.23 -31.28 -13.33
C PRO A 5 4.28 -29.89 -13.98
N LYS A 6 3.38 -29.64 -14.93
CA LYS A 6 3.01 -28.29 -15.28
C LYS A 6 2.43 -27.74 -13.99
N ASP A 7 3.25 -27.08 -13.18
CA ASP A 7 2.71 -26.13 -12.23
C ASP A 7 1.80 -25.23 -13.04
N PRO A 8 0.49 -25.17 -12.73
CA PRO A 8 -0.35 -24.18 -13.35
C PRO A 8 0.22 -22.86 -12.83
N ILE A 9 1.05 -22.21 -13.64
CA ILE A 9 1.38 -20.81 -13.47
C ILE A 9 0.03 -20.12 -13.55
N ASN A 10 -0.62 -19.94 -12.40
CA ASN A 10 -1.84 -19.19 -12.28
C ASN A 10 -1.40 -17.75 -12.52
N GLU A 11 -1.41 -17.35 -13.79
CA GLU A 11 -1.03 -15.99 -14.16
C GLU A 11 -1.87 -15.01 -13.34
N PRO A 12 -1.27 -13.89 -12.87
CA PRO A 12 -2.00 -12.88 -12.13
C PRO A 12 -3.27 -12.53 -12.90
N GLU A 13 -4.44 -12.84 -12.34
CA GLU A 13 -5.69 -12.52 -13.02
C GLU A 13 -5.83 -11.00 -13.05
N PHE A 14 -5.55 -10.40 -14.20
CA PHE A 14 -5.57 -8.96 -14.39
C PHE A 14 -6.89 -8.32 -13.90
N LYS A 15 -8.02 -9.03 -14.01
CA LYS A 15 -9.30 -8.59 -13.48
C LYS A 15 -9.32 -8.46 -11.95
N LYS A 16 -8.72 -9.42 -11.23
CA LYS A 16 -8.57 -9.37 -9.77
C LYS A 16 -7.62 -8.25 -9.38
N PHE A 17 -6.50 -8.10 -10.08
CA PHE A 17 -5.57 -6.98 -9.88
C PHE A 17 -6.27 -5.63 -9.95
N VAL A 18 -6.97 -5.36 -11.06
CA VAL A 18 -7.68 -4.09 -11.27
C VAL A 18 -8.74 -3.87 -10.19
N LEU A 19 -9.48 -4.91 -9.80
CA LEU A 19 -10.47 -4.81 -8.72
C LEU A 19 -9.83 -4.37 -7.39
N TYR A 20 -8.75 -5.04 -6.96
CA TYR A 20 -8.07 -4.69 -5.71
C TYR A 20 -7.40 -3.32 -5.79
N TRP A 21 -6.84 -2.96 -6.94
CA TRP A 21 -6.28 -1.63 -7.15
C TRP A 21 -7.34 -0.53 -7.05
N VAL A 22 -8.52 -0.72 -7.64
CA VAL A 22 -9.65 0.20 -7.51
C VAL A 22 -10.10 0.33 -6.06
N ILE A 23 -10.12 -0.76 -5.29
CA ILE A 23 -10.42 -0.72 -3.85
C ILE A 23 -9.40 0.16 -3.11
N ILE A 24 -8.11 0.03 -3.41
CA ILE A 24 -7.07 0.88 -2.79
C ILE A 24 -7.26 2.35 -3.15
N LEU A 25 -7.59 2.67 -4.40
CA LEU A 25 -7.90 4.05 -4.79
C LEU A 25 -9.10 4.61 -4.03
N LEU A 26 -10.16 3.81 -3.84
CA LEU A 26 -11.32 4.23 -3.04
C LEU A 26 -10.95 4.47 -1.57
N ILE A 27 -10.12 3.61 -0.99
CA ILE A 27 -9.63 3.81 0.38
C ILE A 27 -8.77 5.08 0.47
N ALA A 28 -7.90 5.34 -0.51
CA ALA A 28 -7.10 6.57 -0.56
C ALA A 28 -7.99 7.82 -0.62
N VAL A 29 -9.04 7.81 -1.44
CA VAL A 29 -10.02 8.91 -1.50
C VAL A 29 -10.75 9.08 -0.15
N ILE A 30 -11.16 7.97 0.50
CA ILE A 30 -11.81 8.03 1.81
C ILE A 30 -10.84 8.58 2.87
N TRP A 31 -9.57 8.16 2.82
CA TRP A 31 -8.53 8.67 3.71
C TRP A 31 -8.39 10.18 3.58
N GLU A 32 -8.28 10.70 2.35
CA GLU A 32 -8.22 12.14 2.10
C GLU A 32 -9.42 12.91 2.66
N ILE A 33 -10.62 12.31 2.58
CA ILE A 33 -11.83 12.91 3.16
C ILE A 33 -11.72 12.94 4.69
N ILE A 34 -11.34 11.82 5.32
CA ILE A 34 -11.19 11.73 6.79
C ILE A 34 -10.12 12.72 7.26
N GLU A 35 -9.02 12.82 6.54
CA GLU A 35 -7.91 13.70 6.88
C GLU A 35 -8.30 15.18 6.76
N ASN A 36 -8.94 15.57 5.66
CA ASN A 36 -9.35 16.96 5.45
C ASN A 36 -10.65 17.33 6.18
N THR A 37 -11.30 16.40 6.88
CA THR A 37 -12.49 16.70 7.70
C THR A 37 -12.22 16.42 9.17
N LEU A 38 -12.07 15.14 9.53
CA LEU A 38 -11.98 14.70 10.92
C LEU A 38 -10.66 15.12 11.56
N LEU A 39 -9.52 14.93 10.89
CA LEU A 39 -8.22 15.37 11.43
C LEU A 39 -8.12 16.91 11.52
N TYR A 40 -8.71 17.62 10.57
CA TYR A 40 -8.82 19.08 10.64
C TYR A 40 -9.74 19.55 11.79
N MET A 41 -10.89 18.89 12.01
CA MET A 41 -11.84 19.26 13.08
C MET A 41 -11.33 19.00 14.49
N VAL A 42 -10.41 18.06 14.67
CA VAL A 42 -9.80 17.75 15.98
C VAL A 42 -8.46 18.47 16.18
N ASP A 43 -8.15 19.46 15.33
CA ASP A 43 -6.90 20.23 15.34
C ASP A 43 -5.63 19.37 15.29
N LEU A 44 -5.71 18.15 14.74
CA LEU A 44 -4.53 17.31 14.45
C LEU A 44 -3.90 17.67 13.10
N LYS A 45 -4.63 18.41 12.26
CA LYS A 45 -4.16 18.90 10.96
C LYS A 45 -4.32 20.40 10.89
N ASP A 46 -3.20 21.11 10.75
CA ASP A 46 -3.16 22.58 10.79
C ASP A 46 -3.78 23.26 9.56
N LYS A 47 -3.85 22.55 8.42
CA LYS A 47 -4.29 23.14 7.16
C LYS A 47 -4.99 22.11 6.27
N LEU A 48 -6.10 22.53 5.66
CA LEU A 48 -6.75 21.77 4.60
C LEU A 48 -5.85 21.65 3.38
N ASP A 49 -5.85 20.46 2.78
CA ASP A 49 -5.04 20.19 1.61
C ASP A 49 -5.57 20.89 0.37
N GLY A 50 -4.62 21.38 -0.43
CA GLY A 50 -4.91 21.81 -1.78
C GLY A 50 -5.17 20.60 -2.69
N ALA A 51 -5.88 20.84 -3.79
CA ALA A 51 -6.18 19.80 -4.79
C ALA A 51 -4.91 19.07 -5.28
N ALA A 52 -3.77 19.76 -5.37
CA ALA A 52 -2.50 19.14 -5.75
C ALA A 52 -1.98 18.13 -4.72
N ASN A 53 -2.16 18.39 -3.42
CA ASN A 53 -1.72 17.46 -2.37
C ASN A 53 -2.59 16.20 -2.37
N ILE A 54 -3.92 16.40 -2.37
CA ILE A 54 -4.92 15.32 -2.46
C ILE A 54 -4.64 14.40 -3.66
N ILE A 55 -4.38 14.98 -4.85
CA ILE A 55 -4.08 14.20 -6.06
C ILE A 55 -2.76 13.43 -5.89
N THR A 56 -1.75 14.06 -5.30
CA THR A 56 -0.44 13.44 -5.10
C THR A 56 -0.54 12.26 -4.14
N ASP A 57 -1.28 12.40 -3.05
CA ASP A 57 -1.45 11.34 -2.04
C ASP A 57 -2.23 10.15 -2.60
N ILE A 58 -3.34 10.40 -3.31
CA ILE A 58 -4.09 9.35 -4.02
C ILE A 58 -3.21 8.66 -5.07
N THR A 59 -2.37 9.41 -5.78
CA THR A 59 -1.47 8.84 -6.79
C THR A 59 -0.39 7.96 -6.15
N ILE A 60 0.23 8.42 -5.07
CA ILE A 60 1.25 7.65 -4.33
C ILE A 60 0.64 6.37 -3.76
N TRP A 61 -0.54 6.44 -3.15
CA TRP A 61 -1.28 5.27 -2.67
C TRP A 61 -1.65 4.32 -3.80
N GLY A 62 -2.09 4.86 -4.93
CA GLY A 62 -2.42 4.07 -6.12
C GLY A 62 -1.22 3.31 -6.68
N ILE A 63 -0.06 3.95 -6.79
CA ILE A 63 1.18 3.30 -7.24
C ILE A 63 1.66 2.28 -6.21
N GLY A 64 1.67 2.63 -4.93
CA GLY A 64 2.05 1.74 -3.84
C GLY A 64 1.16 0.49 -3.77
N GLY A 65 -0.15 0.66 -3.96
CA GLY A 65 -1.13 -0.42 -4.04
C GLY A 65 -0.92 -1.33 -5.25
N CYS A 66 -0.63 -0.75 -6.42
CA CYS A 66 -0.26 -1.51 -7.63
C CYS A 66 0.95 -2.41 -7.39
N VAL A 67 2.04 -1.82 -6.88
CA VAL A 67 3.30 -2.54 -6.64
C VAL A 67 3.12 -3.58 -5.54
N GLY A 68 2.45 -3.21 -4.45
CA GLY A 68 2.19 -4.11 -3.32
C GLY A 68 1.35 -5.32 -3.72
N TRP A 69 0.30 -5.12 -4.51
CA TRP A 69 -0.50 -6.23 -5.02
C TRP A 69 0.31 -7.13 -5.95
N TYR A 70 1.04 -6.55 -6.90
CA TYR A 70 1.87 -7.31 -7.83
C TYR A 70 2.92 -8.18 -7.11
N MET A 71 3.57 -7.61 -6.10
CA MET A 71 4.52 -8.35 -5.26
C MET A 71 3.82 -9.44 -4.44
N THR A 72 2.62 -9.18 -3.93
CA THR A 72 1.83 -10.16 -3.16
C THR A 72 1.40 -11.33 -4.06
N ASP A 73 0.90 -11.07 -5.26
CA ASP A 73 0.53 -12.11 -6.22
C ASP A 73 1.74 -12.99 -6.60
N LEU A 74 2.87 -12.35 -6.92
CA LEU A 74 4.13 -13.05 -7.16
C LEU A 74 4.60 -13.88 -5.96
N MET A 75 4.43 -13.40 -4.74
CA MET A 75 4.95 -14.06 -3.53
C MET A 75 4.04 -15.17 -2.99
N PHE A 76 2.72 -14.97 -3.01
CA PHE A 76 1.76 -15.84 -2.32
C PHE A 76 0.98 -16.75 -3.26
N LEU A 77 0.71 -16.32 -4.49
CA LEU A 77 -0.09 -17.11 -5.43
C LEU A 77 0.77 -17.97 -6.36
N SER A 78 2.00 -17.53 -6.64
CA SER A 78 2.90 -18.27 -7.54
C SER A 78 3.97 -19.12 -6.84
N ASP A 79 4.05 -19.08 -5.50
CA ASP A 79 5.04 -19.78 -4.63
C ASP A 79 6.52 -19.61 -5.07
N LYS A 80 6.77 -18.64 -5.94
CA LYS A 80 7.98 -18.59 -6.79
C LYS A 80 9.17 -17.96 -6.06
N TYR A 81 8.92 -17.18 -4.99
CA TYR A 81 9.94 -16.36 -4.33
C TYR A 81 9.73 -16.19 -2.81
N LEU A 82 9.69 -17.29 -2.05
CA LEU A 82 9.59 -17.28 -0.58
C LEU A 82 10.67 -16.40 0.12
N ARG A 83 11.87 -16.27 -0.46
CA ARG A 83 12.90 -15.36 0.07
C ARG A 83 12.55 -13.89 -0.10
N ALA A 84 11.89 -13.55 -1.21
CA ALA A 84 11.46 -12.18 -1.45
C ALA A 84 10.33 -11.77 -0.49
N TYR A 85 9.51 -12.73 -0.02
CA TYR A 85 8.54 -12.51 1.07
C TYR A 85 9.20 -11.98 2.35
N TYR A 86 10.26 -12.64 2.83
CA TYR A 86 10.95 -12.18 4.05
C TYR A 86 11.58 -10.79 3.85
N ILE A 87 12.10 -10.51 2.66
CA ILE A 87 12.66 -9.20 2.31
C ILE A 87 11.57 -8.13 2.27
N TYR A 88 10.42 -8.39 1.64
CA TYR A 88 9.30 -7.45 1.56
C TYR A 88 8.64 -7.21 2.93
N GLY A 89 8.47 -8.27 3.73
CA GLY A 89 8.02 -8.17 5.11
C GLY A 89 8.97 -7.32 5.95
N PHE A 90 10.29 -7.54 5.81
CA PHE A 90 11.30 -6.73 6.50
C PHE A 90 11.30 -5.28 6.04
N MET A 91 11.17 -5.00 4.73
CA MET A 91 11.05 -3.64 4.21
C MET A 91 9.79 -2.95 4.74
N SER A 92 8.64 -3.63 4.74
CA SER A 92 7.38 -3.08 5.25
C SER A 92 7.44 -2.83 6.76
N LEU A 93 8.05 -3.74 7.52
CA LEU A 93 8.31 -3.56 8.95
C LEU A 93 9.20 -2.35 9.20
N THR A 94 10.29 -2.23 8.44
CA THR A 94 11.24 -1.11 8.54
C THR A 94 10.54 0.21 8.23
N MET A 95 9.71 0.25 7.19
CA MET A 95 8.93 1.44 6.84
C MET A 95 7.92 1.79 7.95
N GLY A 96 7.21 0.81 8.50
CA GLY A 96 6.30 1.02 9.63
C GLY A 96 7.01 1.55 10.88
N VAL A 97 8.19 1.02 11.20
CA VAL A 97 9.02 1.50 12.31
C VAL A 97 9.50 2.93 12.06
N LEU A 98 9.96 3.26 10.84
CA LEU A 98 10.38 4.61 10.49
C LEU A 98 9.23 5.61 10.63
N ILE A 99 8.02 5.25 10.17
CA ILE A 99 6.82 6.07 10.34
C ILE A 99 6.54 6.29 11.83
N LEU A 100 6.54 5.23 12.66
CA LEU A 100 6.32 5.36 14.10
C LEU A 100 7.37 6.23 14.80
N ILE A 101 8.64 6.13 14.41
CA ILE A 101 9.72 6.94 14.95
C ILE A 101 9.51 8.41 14.56
N VAL A 102 9.25 8.69 13.28
CA VAL A 102 9.05 10.06 12.78
C VAL A 102 7.83 10.69 13.43
N PHE A 103 6.68 10.01 13.46
CA PHE A 103 5.48 10.49 14.15
C PHE A 103 5.71 10.62 15.66
N GLY A 104 6.45 9.70 16.28
CA GLY A 104 6.85 9.78 17.68
C GLY A 104 7.69 11.02 17.98
N PHE A 105 8.65 11.38 17.11
CA PHE A 105 9.44 12.60 17.25
C PHE A 105 8.60 13.86 17.00
N ILE A 106 7.73 13.86 15.99
CA ILE A 106 6.85 15.01 15.70
C ILE A 106 5.90 15.27 16.87
N THR A 107 5.32 14.23 17.47
CA THR A 107 4.39 14.35 18.61
C THR A 107 5.05 14.68 19.94
N THR A 108 6.38 14.57 20.05
CA THR A 108 7.14 14.87 21.28
C THR A 108 7.98 16.14 21.19
N LEU A 109 8.03 16.78 20.01
CA LEU A 109 8.58 18.13 19.85
C LEU A 109 7.60 19.16 20.43
N PRO A 110 8.04 20.08 21.30
CA PRO A 110 7.20 21.09 21.93
C PRO A 110 6.71 22.18 20.97
#